data_AF-R0KUA8-F1
#
_entry.id   AF-R0KUA8-F1
#
_cell.length_a   1.000
_cell.length_b   1.000
_cell.length_c   1.000
_cell.angle_alpha   90.00
_cell.angle_beta   90.00
_cell.angle_gamma   90.00
#
_symmetry.space_group_name_H-M   'P 1'
#
loop_
_entity.id
_entity.type
_entity.pdbx_description
1 polymer ?
#
loop_
_entity_poly.entity_id
_entity_poly.type
_entity_poly.pdbx_seq_one_letter_code
_entity_poly.pdbx_strand_id
1 'polypeptide(L)' 'MHISEPRKNARFNETQPEEYYDYTNYKIKPGDIDKYVITQRIGKGKYSRGF' A
#
# COMPACT_ATOMS: atom_id res chain seq x y z
N MET A 1 -12.58 11.03 25.81
CA MET A 1 -12.06 11.06 24.42
C MET A 1 -13.25 10.80 23.50
N HIS A 2 -13.70 11.78 22.72
CA HIS A 2 -14.78 11.57 21.75
C HIS A 2 -14.12 11.11 20.46
N ILE A 3 -14.16 9.80 20.18
CA ILE A 3 -13.62 9.25 18.93
C ILE A 3 -14.71 9.46 17.88
N SER A 4 -14.46 10.33 16.91
CA SER A 4 -15.39 10.53 15.79
C SER A 4 -15.33 9.31 14.88
N GLU A 5 -16.41 8.55 14.77
CA GLU A 5 -16.50 7.44 13.82
C GLU A 5 -16.80 7.96 12.39
N PRO A 6 -16.18 7.35 11.36
CA PRO A 6 -16.57 7.62 9.98
C PRO A 6 -18.04 7.34 9.72
N ARG A 7 -18.71 8.18 8.91
CA ARG A 7 -20.13 8.01 8.55
C ARG A 7 -20.43 6.71 7.81
N LYS A 8 -19.42 6.11 7.17
CA LYS A 8 -19.50 4.85 6.41
C LYS A 8 -18.20 4.08 6.57
N ASN A 9 -18.27 2.74 6.48
CA ASN A 9 -17.13 1.82 6.48
C ASN A 9 -16.26 1.86 7.75
N ALA A 10 -16.75 2.44 8.85
CA ALA A 10 -15.98 2.59 10.09
C ALA A 10 -15.38 1.27 10.62
N ARG A 11 -16.08 0.16 10.39
CA ARG A 11 -15.72 -1.18 10.88
C ARG A 11 -15.43 -2.18 9.76
N PHE A 12 -15.19 -1.72 8.53
CA PHE A 12 -15.04 -2.62 7.40
C PHE A 12 -13.88 -3.60 7.59
N ASN A 13 -12.75 -3.14 8.14
CA ASN A 13 -11.61 -4.03 8.42
C ASN A 13 -11.95 -5.10 9.47
N GLU A 14 -12.87 -4.85 10.40
CA GLU A 14 -13.32 -5.83 11.41
C GLU A 14 -14.13 -6.97 10.76
N THR A 15 -14.66 -6.77 9.54
CA THR A 15 -15.36 -7.82 8.78
C THR A 15 -14.45 -8.60 7.84
N GLN A 16 -13.17 -8.22 7.74
CA GLN A 16 -12.17 -8.87 6.91
C GLN A 16 -11.26 -9.79 7.76
N PRO A 17 -10.63 -10.81 7.15
CA PRO A 17 -9.54 -11.54 7.82
C PRO A 17 -8.40 -10.59 8.20
N GLU A 18 -7.67 -10.90 9.27
CA GLU A 18 -6.55 -10.07 9.78
C GLU A 18 -5.50 -9.77 8.71
N GLU A 19 -5.16 -10.77 7.90
CA GLU A 19 -4.23 -10.68 6.77
C GLU A 19 -4.57 -9.57 5.76
N TYR A 20 -5.83 -9.14 5.70
CA TYR A 20 -6.27 -8.06 4.80
C TYR A 20 -5.67 -6.70 5.18
N TYR A 21 -5.63 -6.40 6.47
CA TYR A 21 -5.20 -5.08 6.97
C TYR A 21 -3.86 -5.14 7.73
N ASP A 22 -3.42 -6.32 8.17
CA ASP A 22 -2.11 -6.51 8.75
C ASP A 22 -1.02 -6.58 7.68
N TYR A 23 -0.70 -5.41 7.12
CA TYR A 23 0.39 -5.25 6.17
C TYR A 23 1.78 -5.45 6.80
N THR A 24 1.89 -5.51 8.14
CA THR A 24 3.17 -5.71 8.83
C THR A 24 3.66 -7.14 8.68
N ASN A 25 2.73 -8.09 8.75
CA ASN A 25 3.03 -9.52 8.58
C ASN A 25 2.97 -9.99 7.12
N TYR A 26 2.52 -9.14 6.19
CA TYR A 26 2.47 -9.47 4.77
C TYR A 26 3.86 -9.78 4.19
N LYS A 27 4.01 -10.94 3.54
CA LYS A 27 5.25 -11.35 2.87
C LYS A 27 5.20 -11.03 1.39
N ILE A 28 5.97 -10.01 0.99
CA ILE A 28 6.14 -9.63 -0.41
C ILE A 28 6.94 -10.71 -1.14
N LYS A 29 6.45 -11.12 -2.32
CA LYS A 29 7.20 -11.93 -3.28
C LYS A 29 7.80 -10.99 -4.33
N PRO A 30 9.08 -10.60 -4.23
CA PRO A 30 9.68 -9.70 -5.20
C PRO A 30 9.74 -10.38 -6.57
N GLY A 31 9.44 -9.59 -7.61
CA GLY A 31 9.72 -9.98 -8.99
C GLY A 31 11.18 -9.75 -9.36
N ASP A 32 11.48 -9.94 -10.63
CA ASP A 32 12.80 -9.70 -11.21
C ASP A 32 12.82 -8.34 -11.91
N ILE A 33 13.69 -7.43 -11.43
CA ILE A 33 13.80 -6.07 -11.95
C ILE A 33 14.51 -6.01 -13.30
N ASP A 34 15.35 -7.00 -13.62
CA ASP A 34 16.12 -7.02 -14.87
C ASP A 34 15.24 -7.29 -16.10
N LYS A 35 13.98 -7.67 -15.86
CA LYS A 35 12.94 -7.78 -16.90
C LYS A 35 12.44 -6.41 -17.41
N TYR A 36 12.85 -5.31 -16.76
CA TYR A 36 12.40 -3.96 -17.08
C TYR A 36 13.58 -3.08 -17.49
N VAL A 37 13.36 -2.23 -18.50
CA VAL A 37 14.34 -1.22 -18.94
C VAL A 37 13.76 0.16 -18.71
N ILE A 38 14.50 1.00 -17.97
CA ILE A 38 14.16 2.41 -17.76
C ILE A 38 14.54 3.21 -19.01
N THR A 39 13.56 3.78 -19.69
CA THR A 39 13.78 4.54 -20.95
C THR A 39 13.88 6.04 -20.72
N GLN A 40 13.15 6.58 -19.75
CA GLN A 40 13.21 7.99 -19.38
C GLN A 40 12.79 8.19 -17.92
N ARG A 41 12.81 9.45 -17.46
CA ARG A 41 12.33 9.82 -16.13
C ARG A 41 11.04 10.61 -16.28
N ILE A 42 9.98 10.20 -15.55
CA ILE A 42 8.69 10.91 -15.55
C ILE A 42 8.66 11.96 -14.43
N GLY A 43 9.20 11.66 -13.24
CA GLY A 43 9.09 12.57 -12.10
C GLY A 43 9.80 12.11 -10.83
N LYS A 44 9.76 12.95 -9.78
CA LYS A 44 10.27 12.61 -8.43
C LYS A 44 9.38 13.25 -7.36
N GLY A 45 9.02 12.46 -6.36
CA GLY A 45 8.38 12.91 -5.12
C GLY A 45 9.30 12.72 -3.90
N LYS A 46 8.76 12.97 -2.71
CA LYS A 46 9.49 12.83 -1.44
C LYS A 46 9.97 11.39 -1.18
N TYR A 47 9.14 10.41 -1.56
CA TYR A 47 9.38 9.00 -1.25
C TYR A 47 9.63 8.13 -2.49
N SER A 48 9.56 8.69 -3.69
CA SER A 48 9.68 7.90 -4.92
C SER A 48 10.27 8.69 -6.10
N ARG A 49 10.80 7.95 -7.07
CA ARG A 49 11.18 8.45 -8.39
C ARG A 49 10.45 7.61 -9.43
N GLY A 50 9.69 8.28 -10.29
CA GLY A 50 8.99 7.66 -11.40
C GLY A 50 9.89 7.67 -12.63
N PHE A 51 9.97 6.52 -13.28
CA PHE A 51 10.70 6.26 -14.51
C PHE A 51 9.73 5.77 -15.57
#